data_AF-A0A6V7KND5-F1
#
_entry.id   AF-A0A6V7KND5-F1
#
_cell.length_a   1.000
_cell.length_b   1.000
_cell.length_c   1.000
_cell.angle_alpha   90.00
_cell.angle_beta   90.00
_cell.angle_gamma   90.00
#
_symmetry.space_group_name_H-M   'P 1'
#
loop_
_entity.id
_entity.type
_entity.pdbx_description
1 polymer ?
#
loop_
_entity_poly.entity_id
_entity_poly.type
_entity_poly.pdbx_seq_one_letter_code
_entity_poly.pdbx_strand_id
1 'polypeptide(L)'
;MVGTGQGARAGILFRNANALEQVQRLQVLDKTGTITEGNPSVSDVLPEAAVADAELLHVALSLEQHSEHPLGQALVQHAREACVEAVE
;
A
#
# COMPACT_ATOMS: atom_id res chain seq x y z
N MET A 1 -5.82 -22.85 30.01
CA MET A 1 -5.49 -21.91 28.90
C MET A 1 -6.70 -21.74 27.98
N VAL A 2 -7.66 -20.89 28.37
CA VAL A 2 -8.85 -20.61 27.53
C VAL A 2 -8.57 -19.41 26.61
N GLY A 3 -7.88 -18.38 27.10
CA GLY A 3 -7.60 -17.15 26.34
C GLY A 3 -6.81 -17.38 25.04
N THR A 4 -5.78 -18.24 25.08
CA THR A 4 -4.99 -18.58 23.88
C THR A 4 -5.81 -19.36 22.85
N GLY A 5 -6.68 -20.27 23.29
CA GLY A 5 -7.59 -21.02 22.42
C GLY A 5 -8.66 -20.14 21.76
N GLN A 6 -9.19 -19.16 22.50
CA GLN A 6 -10.11 -18.16 21.94
C GLN A 6 -9.40 -17.23 20.95
N GLY A 7 -8.17 -16.80 21.25
CA GLY A 7 -7.35 -16.00 20.33
C GLY A 7 -7.12 -16.70 19.00
N ALA A 8 -6.73 -17.99 19.03
CA ALA A 8 -6.49 -18.76 17.82
C ALA A 8 -7.74 -18.88 16.93
N ARG A 9 -8.94 -19.02 17.52
CA ARG A 9 -10.22 -19.01 16.78
C ARG A 9 -10.52 -17.67 16.13
N ALA A 10 -9.97 -16.57 16.66
CA ALA A 10 -10.05 -15.23 16.09
C ALA A 10 -8.87 -14.89 15.16
N GLY A 11 -8.00 -15.86 14.83
CA GLY A 11 -6.82 -15.64 14.00
C GLY A 11 -5.65 -14.95 14.71
N ILE A 12 -5.68 -14.85 16.05
CA ILE A 12 -4.65 -14.21 16.86
C ILE A 12 -3.73 -15.26 17.48
N LEU A 13 -2.46 -15.24 17.11
CA LEU A 13 -1.45 -16.16 17.64
C LEU A 13 -0.66 -15.51 18.79
N PHE A 14 -0.90 -15.97 20.01
CA PHE A 14 -0.08 -15.61 21.17
C PHE A 14 1.08 -16.60 21.34
N ARG A 15 2.32 -16.13 21.25
CA ARG A 15 3.52 -16.99 21.38
C ARG A 15 3.67 -17.61 22.78
N ASN A 16 3.26 -16.90 23.83
CA ASN A 16 3.28 -17.37 25.22
C ASN A 16 2.23 -16.61 26.06
N ALA A 17 2.00 -17.06 27.29
CA ALA A 17 1.01 -16.46 28.20
C ALA A 17 1.37 -15.01 28.59
N ASN A 18 2.65 -14.68 28.73
CA ASN A 18 3.11 -13.34 29.08
C ASN A 18 2.73 -12.30 28.00
N ALA A 19 2.83 -12.67 26.71
CA ALA A 19 2.40 -11.81 25.61
C ALA A 19 0.91 -11.43 25.69
N LEU A 20 0.05 -12.36 26.15
CA LEU A 20 -1.38 -12.10 26.35
C LEU A 20 -1.63 -11.13 27.53
N GLU A 21 -0.83 -11.19 28.57
CA GLU A 21 -0.95 -10.28 29.73
C GLU A 21 -0.41 -8.88 29.41
N GLN A 22 0.69 -8.79 28.67
CA GLN A 22 1.33 -7.51 28.32
C GLN A 22 0.49 -6.67 27.36
N VAL A 23 -0.18 -7.30 26.39
CA VAL A 23 -0.94 -6.58 25.36
C VAL A 23 -2.07 -5.72 25.95
N GLN A 24 -2.61 -6.09 27.11
CA GLN A 24 -3.64 -5.32 27.81
C GLN A 24 -3.22 -3.86 28.10
N ARG A 25 -1.92 -3.61 28.29
CA ARG A 25 -1.40 -2.29 28.67
C ARG A 25 -0.85 -1.49 27.48
N LEU A 26 -0.83 -2.07 26.28
CA LEU A 26 -0.30 -1.44 25.09
C LEU A 26 -1.39 -0.63 24.37
N GLN A 27 -1.06 0.59 23.94
CA GLN A 27 -1.93 1.48 23.17
C GLN A 27 -1.18 2.12 22.00
N VAL A 28 -0.38 1.32 21.30
CA VAL A 28 0.39 1.78 20.14
C VAL A 28 0.02 0.92 18.93
N LEU A 29 -0.11 1.58 17.78
CA LEU A 29 -0.28 0.92 16.49
C LEU A 29 0.80 1.43 15.56
N ASP A 30 1.39 0.52 14.79
CA ASP A 30 2.21 0.90 13.65
C ASP A 30 1.29 1.22 12.47
N LYS A 31 1.69 2.16 11.60
CA LYS A 31 0.88 2.56 10.44
C LYS A 31 1.25 1.74 9.21
N THR A 32 2.52 1.78 8.81
CA THR A 32 2.98 1.27 7.51
C THR A 32 3.09 -0.24 7.53
N GLY A 33 2.40 -0.94 6.62
CA GLY A 33 2.34 -2.41 6.61
C GLY A 33 1.47 -3.04 7.71
N THR A 34 0.91 -2.23 8.63
CA THR A 34 0.02 -2.69 9.71
C THR A 34 -1.41 -2.15 9.52
N ILE A 35 -1.60 -0.83 9.56
CA ILE A 35 -2.90 -0.19 9.26
C ILE A 35 -3.07 0.02 7.76
N THR A 36 -1.97 0.37 7.07
CA THR A 36 -1.92 0.57 5.62
C THR A 36 -1.19 -0.58 4.95
N GLU A 37 -1.47 -0.84 3.68
CA GLU A 37 -0.86 -1.92 2.88
C GLU A 37 0.68 -1.82 2.76
N GLY A 38 1.26 -0.65 3.04
CA GLY A 38 2.71 -0.46 3.10
C GLY A 38 3.36 -0.18 1.75
N ASN A 39 2.60 -0.24 0.65
CA ASN A 39 3.04 0.12 -0.68
C ASN A 39 2.35 1.42 -1.12
N PRO A 40 3.07 2.36 -1.77
CA PRO A 40 2.44 3.54 -2.37
C PRO A 40 1.52 3.13 -3.53
N SER A 41 0.43 3.87 -3.70
CA SER A 41 -0.46 3.79 -4.86
C SER A 41 -0.89 5.20 -5.27
N VAL A 42 -1.19 5.38 -6.56
CA VAL A 42 -1.75 6.63 -7.06
C VAL A 42 -3.21 6.69 -6.65
N SER A 43 -3.59 7.74 -5.91
CA SER A 43 -4.98 7.97 -5.50
C SER A 43 -5.77 8.75 -6.54
N ASP A 44 -5.16 9.82 -7.07
CA ASP A 44 -5.83 10.80 -7.93
C ASP A 44 -4.89 11.27 -9.04
N VAL A 45 -5.45 11.47 -10.23
CA VAL A 45 -4.79 12.09 -11.37
C VAL A 45 -5.51 13.40 -11.63
N LEU A 46 -4.80 14.53 -11.50
CA LEU A 46 -5.39 15.87 -11.56
C LEU A 46 -4.74 16.68 -12.69
N PRO A 47 -5.16 16.49 -13.95
CA PRO A 47 -4.64 17.28 -15.05
C PRO A 47 -5.24 18.69 -15.11
N GLU A 48 -4.57 19.58 -15.84
CA GLU A 48 -5.13 20.87 -16.23
C GLU A 48 -6.33 20.67 -17.17
N ALA A 49 -7.26 21.63 -17.20
CA ALA A 49 -8.54 21.49 -17.92
C ALA A 49 -8.42 21.17 -19.43
N ALA A 50 -7.28 21.49 -20.04
CA ALA A 50 -7.01 21.24 -21.46
C ALA A 50 -6.27 19.91 -21.73
N VAL A 51 -5.93 19.14 -20.69
CA VAL A 51 -5.14 17.92 -20.78
C VAL A 51 -5.98 16.73 -20.34
N ALA A 52 -5.97 15.66 -21.12
CA ALA A 52 -6.63 14.42 -20.73
C ALA A 52 -5.78 13.65 -19.70
N ASP A 53 -6.43 12.97 -18.75
CA ASP A 53 -5.75 12.12 -17.75
C ASP A 53 -4.77 11.13 -18.41
N ALA A 54 -5.19 10.51 -19.52
CA ALA A 54 -4.37 9.57 -20.27
C ALA A 54 -3.12 10.22 -20.87
N GLU A 55 -3.20 11.48 -21.31
CA GLU A 55 -2.05 12.21 -21.85
C GLU A 55 -1.04 12.54 -20.75
N LEU A 56 -1.52 12.99 -19.58
CA LEU A 56 -0.67 13.23 -18.42
C LEU A 56 0.02 11.93 -17.97
N LEU A 57 -0.74 10.83 -17.85
CA LEU A 57 -0.20 9.53 -17.48
C LEU A 57 0.78 8.98 -18.51
N HIS A 58 0.55 9.23 -19.81
CA HIS A 58 1.44 8.78 -20.88
C HIS A 58 2.83 9.43 -20.78
N VAL A 59 2.87 10.74 -20.56
CA VAL A 59 4.14 11.47 -20.36
C VAL A 59 4.83 10.99 -19.08
N ALA A 60 4.09 10.89 -17.98
CA ALA A 60 4.65 10.47 -16.69
C ALA A 60 5.20 9.02 -16.74
N LEU A 61 4.46 8.10 -17.37
CA LEU A 61 4.90 6.71 -17.58
C LEU A 61 6.19 6.66 -18.40
N SER A 62 6.27 7.45 -19.48
CA SER A 62 7.45 7.47 -20.36
C SER A 62 8.71 7.93 -19.63
N LEU A 63 8.58 8.82 -18.64
CA LEU A 63 9.68 9.28 -17.79
C LEU A 63 10.04 8.26 -16.69
N GLU A 64 9.05 7.64 -16.05
CA GLU A 64 9.23 6.80 -14.86
C GLU A 64 9.38 5.30 -15.15
N GLN A 65 9.20 4.84 -16.39
CA GLN A 65 9.23 3.41 -16.75
C GLN A 65 10.51 2.65 -16.33
N HIS A 66 11.63 3.35 -16.13
CA HIS A 66 12.90 2.78 -15.67
C HIS A 66 13.25 3.15 -14.21
N SER A 67 12.30 3.73 -13.47
CA SER A 67 12.50 4.21 -12.11
C SER A 67 12.48 3.07 -11.09
N GLU A 68 13.50 3.01 -10.24
CA GLU A 68 13.54 2.09 -9.09
C GLU A 68 12.88 2.69 -7.84
N HIS A 69 12.52 3.98 -7.89
CA HIS A 69 11.91 4.64 -6.75
C HIS A 69 10.48 4.10 -6.51
N PRO A 70 10.07 3.78 -5.27
CA PRO A 70 8.75 3.18 -5.00
C PRO A 70 7.56 4.00 -5.53
N LEU A 71 7.69 5.32 -5.58
CA LEU A 71 6.65 6.19 -6.17
C LEU A 71 6.59 6.09 -7.69
N GLY A 72 7.74 5.99 -8.36
CA GLY A 72 7.81 5.80 -9.82
C GLY A 72 7.20 4.44 -10.20
N GLN A 73 7.54 3.39 -9.45
CA GLN A 73 6.93 2.07 -9.62
C GLN A 73 5.41 2.08 -9.42
N ALA A 74 4.92 2.78 -8.40
CA ALA A 74 3.48 2.93 -8.16
C ALA A 74 2.77 3.66 -9.32
N LEU A 75 3.42 4.69 -9.89
CA LEU A 75 2.92 5.41 -11.06
C LEU A 75 2.89 4.52 -12.29
N VAL A 76 3.98 3.81 -12.57
CA VAL A 76 4.08 2.89 -13.72
C VAL A 76 3.01 1.80 -13.63
N GLN A 77 2.80 1.25 -12.44
CA GLN A 77 1.75 0.26 -12.20
C GLN A 77 0.37 0.84 -12.48
N HIS A 78 0.06 2.02 -11.94
CA HIS A 78 -1.22 2.70 -12.17
C HIS A 78 -1.47 3.01 -13.65
N ALA A 79 -0.46 3.51 -14.37
CA ALA A 79 -0.60 3.85 -15.79
C ALA A 79 -0.85 2.59 -16.65
N ARG A 80 -0.22 1.46 -16.31
CA ARG A 80 -0.46 0.17 -16.98
C ARG A 80 -1.86 -0.37 -16.71
N GLU A 81 -2.36 -0.25 -15.49
CA GLU A 81 -3.74 -0.62 -15.13
C GLU A 81 -4.77 0.25 -15.85
N ALA A 82 -4.43 1.51 -16.12
CA ALA A 82 -5.21 2.42 -16.95
C ALA A 82 -5.07 2.18 -18.47
N CYS A 83 -4.36 1.12 -18.89
CA CYS A 83 -4.08 0.76 -20.28
C CYS A 83 -3.37 1.87 -21.09
N VAL A 84 -2.50 2.65 -20.44
CA VAL A 84 -1.66 3.65 -21.11
C VAL A 84 -0.32 3.02 -21.51
N GLU A 85 0.12 3.24 -22.75
CA GLU A 85 1.40 2.76 -23.28
C GLU A 85 2.50 3.81 -23.07
N ALA A 86 3.78 3.41 -23.00
CA ALA A 86 4.91 4.35 -22.94
C ALA A 86 5.38 4.73 -24.34
N VAL A 87 6.05 5.88 -24.48
CA VAL A 87 6.85 6.17 -25.67
C VAL A 87 8.13 5.34 -25.61
N GLU A 88 8.49 4.70 -26.73
CA GLU A 88 9.78 3.99 -26.91
C GLU A 88 10.99 4.91 -26.75
#